data_AF-A0A2V6RMS7-F1
#
_entry.id   AF-A0A2V6RMS7-F1
#
_cell.length_a   1.000
_cell.length_b   1.000
_cell.length_c   1.000
_cell.angle_alpha   90.00
_cell.angle_beta   90.00
_cell.angle_gamma   90.00
#
_symmetry.space_group_name_H-M   'P 1'
#
loop_
_entity.id
_entity.type
_entity.pdbx_description
1 polymer ?
#
loop_
_entity_poly.entity_id
_entity_poly.type
_entity_poly.pdbx_seq_one_letter_code
_entity_poly.pdbx_strand_id
1 'polypeptide(L)'
;MTRTRPFVVIAIVGLVVSAAWLAELTLPDAQAEQPPTGPPKAADRGHAHGDHEHPSVPPAYAKAHIPSQVWTDPKMIAKGKEIFVAKCALCHGEKGDGKGPGSANLPLKPADLSDGKMVAEMAGNFWVWRVSEGGLVEPFKSKGSAMPAWKGEMSMNDRWAVIAYAHTLSGHRGPHVAGEHPELKPKPKFVTGEGTVISLRPEKQQIVLEHGEIKGFMEAMTMGYKINPVSLLNTVKSGDKVRFTIDTHARAITKIDKLND
;
A
#
# COMPACT_ATOMS: atom_id res chain seq x y z
N MET A 1 -87.37 -6.08 -7.92
CA MET A 1 -87.91 -4.86 -7.28
C MET A 1 -86.81 -4.19 -6.48
N THR A 2 -86.64 -2.87 -6.37
CA THR A 2 -86.79 -1.74 -7.34
C THR A 2 -86.48 -0.42 -6.61
N ARG A 3 -85.47 0.35 -7.08
CA ARG A 3 -85.25 1.80 -6.76
C ARG A 3 -84.94 2.13 -5.27
N THR A 4 -84.35 3.28 -4.88
CA THR A 4 -83.88 4.49 -5.61
C THR A 4 -82.67 5.17 -4.91
N ARG A 5 -81.84 5.91 -5.68
CA ARG A 5 -80.99 7.06 -5.22
C ARG A 5 -81.62 8.37 -5.77
N PRO A 6 -81.25 9.60 -5.33
CA PRO A 6 -79.97 10.30 -5.63
C PRO A 6 -79.27 10.74 -4.30
N PHE A 7 -78.51 11.83 -4.06
CA PHE A 7 -77.98 13.06 -4.74
C PHE A 7 -76.46 13.20 -4.35
N VAL A 8 -75.53 13.94 -5.01
CA VAL A 8 -75.35 15.39 -5.35
C VAL A 8 -75.10 16.25 -4.09
N VAL A 9 -73.98 16.98 -3.92
CA VAL A 9 -73.41 18.04 -4.79
C VAL A 9 -71.97 17.82 -5.29
N ILE A 10 -71.67 18.32 -6.49
CA ILE A 10 -70.32 18.52 -7.05
C ILE A 10 -70.03 20.03 -7.07
N ALA A 11 -68.79 20.44 -6.78
CA ALA A 11 -68.29 21.78 -7.07
C ALA A 11 -66.94 21.70 -7.80
N ILE A 12 -66.93 22.04 -9.09
CA ILE A 12 -65.72 22.29 -9.87
C ILE A 12 -65.72 23.77 -10.23
N VAL A 13 -64.67 24.50 -9.85
CA VAL A 13 -64.32 25.78 -10.46
C VAL A 13 -62.81 25.80 -10.67
N GLY A 14 -62.40 25.87 -11.93
CA GLY A 14 -61.08 26.34 -12.34
C GLY A 14 -61.27 27.49 -13.32
N LEU A 15 -60.30 28.39 -13.42
CA LEU A 15 -60.26 29.37 -14.50
C LEU A 15 -58.82 29.65 -14.93
N VAL A 16 -58.65 30.08 -16.18
CA VAL A 16 -57.35 30.21 -16.85
C VAL A 16 -57.21 31.61 -17.42
N VAL A 17 -56.07 32.24 -17.16
CA VAL A 17 -55.51 33.41 -17.86
C VAL A 17 -53.99 33.25 -17.76
N SER A 18 -53.08 33.39 -18.74
CA SER A 18 -53.03 33.52 -20.21
C SER A 18 -51.79 34.37 -20.51
N ALA A 19 -50.97 33.97 -21.49
CA ALA A 19 -50.02 34.75 -22.30
C ALA A 19 -49.23 35.93 -21.65
N ALA A 20 -47.90 35.88 -21.50
CA ALA A 20 -46.83 35.82 -22.52
C ALA A 20 -46.54 37.17 -23.23
N TRP A 21 -45.26 37.56 -23.20
CA TRP A 21 -44.62 38.62 -24.01
C TRP A 21 -43.20 38.18 -24.42
N LEU A 22 -42.62 38.78 -25.46
CA LEU A 22 -41.41 38.30 -26.15
C LEU A 22 -40.16 39.17 -25.92
N ALA A 23 -38.99 38.56 -26.20
CA ALA A 23 -37.72 39.19 -26.62
C ALA A 23 -37.02 40.06 -25.54
N GLU A 24 -35.71 40.36 -25.60
CA GLU A 24 -34.76 40.44 -26.72
C GLU A 24 -33.44 39.67 -26.48
N LEU A 25 -32.62 39.49 -27.52
CA LEU A 25 -31.24 38.96 -27.38
C LEU A 25 -30.23 40.08 -27.06
N THR A 26 -29.42 39.92 -26.02
CA THR A 26 -28.05 40.45 -25.98
C THR A 26 -27.09 39.51 -25.25
N LEU A 27 -25.91 39.35 -25.83
CA LEU A 27 -24.69 38.78 -25.22
C LEU A 27 -23.48 39.38 -25.96
N PRO A 28 -22.29 39.46 -25.34
CA PRO A 28 -22.00 39.57 -23.91
C PRO A 28 -21.37 40.94 -23.60
N ASP A 29 -21.04 41.20 -22.33
CA ASP A 29 -19.95 42.14 -22.03
C ASP A 29 -19.00 41.50 -21.01
N ALA A 30 -17.70 41.77 -21.15
CA ALA A 30 -16.66 41.04 -20.44
C ALA A 30 -16.40 41.63 -19.06
N GLN A 31 -16.48 40.80 -18.02
CA GLN A 31 -15.95 41.12 -16.69
C GLN A 31 -14.84 40.12 -16.37
N ALA A 32 -13.67 40.64 -16.02
CA ALA A 32 -12.45 39.84 -15.88
C ALA A 32 -12.55 38.89 -14.68
N GLU A 33 -12.32 37.60 -14.92
CA GLU A 33 -12.21 36.61 -13.85
C GLU A 33 -11.00 36.96 -12.96
N GLN A 34 -11.22 37.03 -11.64
CA GLN A 34 -10.13 37.16 -10.69
C GLN A 34 -9.35 35.83 -10.64
N PRO A 35 -8.00 35.85 -10.63
CA PRO A 35 -7.21 34.62 -10.62
C PRO A 35 -7.46 33.83 -9.32
N PRO A 36 -7.66 32.50 -9.39
CA PRO A 36 -8.10 31.70 -8.25
C PRO A 36 -7.01 31.62 -7.16
N THR A 37 -7.31 32.17 -5.99
CA THR A 37 -6.44 32.16 -4.79
C THR A 37 -6.54 30.83 -4.03
N GLY A 38 -6.09 29.74 -4.68
CA GLY A 38 -5.97 28.42 -4.05
C GLY A 38 -4.85 27.58 -4.66
N PRO A 39 -4.27 26.63 -3.92
CA PRO A 39 -3.31 25.67 -4.48
C PRO A 39 -3.99 24.87 -5.61
N PRO A 40 -3.28 24.56 -6.70
CA PRO A 40 -3.90 23.96 -7.87
C PRO A 40 -4.54 22.61 -7.53
N LYS A 41 -5.82 22.44 -7.91
CA LYS A 41 -6.46 21.12 -7.91
C LYS A 41 -5.60 20.17 -8.75
N ALA A 42 -5.25 19.01 -8.19
CA ALA A 42 -4.58 17.97 -8.95
C ALA A 42 -5.43 17.62 -10.17
N ALA A 43 -4.85 17.75 -11.37
CA ALA A 43 -5.56 17.48 -12.61
C ALA A 43 -6.01 16.02 -12.68
N ASP A 44 -7.13 15.79 -13.35
CA ASP A 44 -7.59 14.46 -13.72
C ASP A 44 -6.47 13.70 -14.43
N ARG A 45 -6.10 12.55 -13.86
CA ARG A 45 -5.14 11.61 -14.42
C ARG A 45 -5.75 10.23 -14.29
N GLY A 46 -6.10 9.66 -15.45
CA GLY A 46 -6.69 8.32 -15.54
C GLY A 46 -5.85 7.26 -14.83
N HIS A 47 -6.53 6.27 -14.26
CA HIS A 47 -5.94 5.31 -13.33
C HIS A 47 -4.75 4.55 -13.93
N ALA A 48 -3.54 4.87 -13.46
CA ALA A 48 -2.35 4.09 -13.70
C ALA A 48 -2.21 3.01 -12.61
N HIS A 49 -1.78 1.81 -13.00
CA HIS A 49 -1.39 0.76 -12.06
C HIS A 49 -0.15 1.23 -11.27
N GLY A 50 -0.34 1.64 -10.01
CA GLY A 50 0.76 2.09 -9.15
C GLY A 50 0.43 3.09 -8.04
N ASP A 51 -0.72 3.77 -8.07
CA ASP A 51 -1.10 4.77 -7.03
C ASP A 51 -1.61 4.13 -5.73
N HIS A 52 -0.88 3.13 -5.22
CA HIS A 52 -1.14 2.44 -3.97
C HIS A 52 -0.23 2.99 -2.88
N GLU A 53 -0.82 3.76 -1.96
CA GLU A 53 -0.09 4.35 -0.84
C GLU A 53 0.26 3.30 0.21
N HIS A 54 1.50 3.34 0.70
CA HIS A 54 2.02 2.51 1.78
C HIS A 54 2.12 3.31 3.10
N PRO A 55 1.00 3.54 3.82
CA PRO A 55 1.05 4.24 5.09
C PRO A 55 1.76 3.40 6.16
N SER A 56 2.51 4.07 7.03
CA SER A 56 3.28 3.43 8.09
C SER A 56 2.37 2.69 9.08
N VAL A 57 2.64 1.40 9.27
CA VAL A 57 1.90 0.54 10.20
C VAL A 57 2.07 1.08 11.64
N PRO A 58 0.99 1.38 12.39
CA PRO A 58 1.09 1.95 13.73
C PRO A 58 1.87 1.03 14.70
N PRO A 59 2.54 1.58 15.73
CA PRO A 59 3.38 0.80 16.67
C PRO A 59 2.67 -0.40 17.32
N ALA A 60 1.36 -0.31 17.57
CA ALA A 60 0.54 -1.41 18.10
C ALA A 60 0.50 -2.65 17.18
N TYR A 61 0.68 -2.46 15.87
CA TYR A 61 0.74 -3.52 14.87
C TYR A 61 2.16 -3.80 14.34
N ALA A 62 3.18 -3.08 14.81
CA ALA A 62 4.56 -3.23 14.30
C ALA A 62 5.12 -4.66 14.46
N LYS A 63 4.70 -5.38 15.51
CA LYS A 63 5.05 -6.79 15.77
C LYS A 63 3.99 -7.81 15.29
N ALA A 64 2.89 -7.35 14.68
CA ALA A 64 1.87 -8.25 14.16
C ALA A 64 2.43 -9.03 12.96
N HIS A 65 2.19 -10.34 12.89
CA HIS A 65 2.53 -11.15 11.74
C HIS A 65 1.48 -12.23 11.53
N ILE A 66 1.47 -12.80 10.33
CA ILE A 66 0.72 -14.02 10.00
C ILE A 66 1.71 -15.18 10.09
N PRO A 67 1.46 -16.24 10.88
CA PRO A 67 2.35 -17.39 10.98
C PRO A 67 2.60 -18.03 9.60
N SER A 68 3.85 -18.42 9.31
CA SER A 68 4.28 -18.84 7.96
C SER A 68 3.46 -20.00 7.38
N GLN A 69 3.00 -20.92 8.22
CA GLN A 69 2.15 -22.04 7.81
C GLN A 69 0.74 -21.64 7.34
N VAL A 70 0.22 -20.48 7.76
CA VAL A 70 -1.16 -20.07 7.43
C VAL A 70 -1.31 -19.70 5.95
N TRP A 71 -0.24 -19.24 5.31
CA TRP A 71 -0.22 -18.88 3.89
C TRP A 71 -0.25 -20.08 2.95
N THR A 72 -0.01 -21.29 3.45
CA THR A 72 0.09 -22.52 2.64
C THR A 72 -0.80 -23.67 3.13
N ASP A 73 -1.34 -23.62 4.36
CA ASP A 73 -2.33 -24.58 4.85
C ASP A 73 -3.63 -24.52 4.02
N PRO A 74 -4.01 -25.60 3.29
CA PRO A 74 -5.23 -25.63 2.50
C PRO A 74 -6.50 -25.39 3.32
N LYS A 75 -6.51 -25.73 4.62
CA LYS A 75 -7.66 -25.50 5.51
C LYS A 75 -7.84 -24.02 5.83
N MET A 76 -6.74 -23.30 6.04
CA MET A 76 -6.76 -21.85 6.27
C MET A 76 -7.14 -21.10 4.98
N ILE A 77 -6.64 -21.53 3.82
CA ILE A 77 -7.01 -20.95 2.52
C ILE A 77 -8.49 -21.21 2.20
N ALA A 78 -9.00 -22.43 2.43
CA ALA A 78 -10.41 -22.76 2.23
C ALA A 78 -11.34 -21.95 3.14
N LYS A 79 -11.04 -21.88 4.44
CA LYS A 79 -11.77 -21.04 5.39
C LYS A 79 -11.68 -19.55 5.03
N GLY A 80 -10.52 -19.11 4.55
CA GLY A 80 -10.30 -17.76 4.03
C GLY A 80 -11.19 -17.43 2.85
N LYS A 81 -11.42 -18.40 1.93
CA LYS A 81 -12.35 -18.26 0.80
C LYS A 81 -13.78 -18.07 1.25
N GLU A 82 -14.26 -18.89 2.19
CA GLU A 82 -15.61 -18.79 2.76
C GLU A 82 -15.86 -17.40 3.36
N ILE A 83 -14.91 -16.92 4.18
CA ILE A 83 -14.95 -15.58 4.78
C ILE A 83 -14.90 -14.49 3.69
N PHE A 84 -14.03 -14.62 2.69
CA PHE A 84 -13.87 -13.62 1.64
C PHE A 84 -15.14 -13.47 0.80
N VAL A 85 -15.77 -14.57 0.39
CA VAL A 85 -17.04 -14.56 -0.34
C VAL A 85 -18.15 -13.93 0.51
N ALA A 86 -18.23 -14.28 1.79
CA ALA A 86 -19.28 -13.79 2.69
C ALA A 86 -19.13 -12.33 3.15
N LYS A 87 -17.89 -11.81 3.26
CA LYS A 87 -17.61 -10.49 3.88
C LYS A 87 -16.82 -9.50 3.03
N CYS A 88 -16.11 -9.93 1.99
CA CYS A 88 -15.16 -9.08 1.25
C CYS A 88 -15.52 -8.89 -0.23
N ALA A 89 -16.01 -9.95 -0.90
CA ALA A 89 -16.29 -9.95 -2.34
C ALA A 89 -17.34 -8.91 -2.77
N LEU A 90 -18.24 -8.50 -1.88
CA LEU A 90 -19.21 -7.41 -2.13
C LEU A 90 -18.52 -6.12 -2.62
N CYS A 91 -17.32 -5.80 -2.09
CA CYS A 91 -16.56 -4.61 -2.46
C CYS A 91 -15.30 -4.94 -3.27
N HIS A 92 -14.54 -5.97 -2.88
CA HIS A 92 -13.30 -6.34 -3.59
C HIS A 92 -13.55 -7.18 -4.86
N GLY A 93 -14.78 -7.62 -5.13
CA GLY A 93 -15.09 -8.54 -6.23
C GLY A 93 -14.67 -9.98 -5.91
N GLU A 94 -15.32 -10.98 -6.51
CA GLU A 94 -14.97 -12.40 -6.29
C GLU A 94 -13.53 -12.75 -6.72
N LYS A 95 -13.00 -12.00 -7.70
CA LYS A 95 -11.63 -12.11 -8.22
C LYS A 95 -10.60 -11.29 -7.44
N GLY A 96 -11.05 -10.47 -6.49
CA GLY A 96 -10.19 -9.50 -5.79
C GLY A 96 -9.93 -8.20 -6.56
N ASP A 97 -10.46 -8.05 -7.77
CA ASP A 97 -10.16 -6.98 -8.73
C ASP A 97 -10.67 -5.57 -8.37
N GLY A 98 -11.18 -5.37 -7.16
CA GLY A 98 -11.72 -4.10 -6.65
C GLY A 98 -13.10 -3.72 -7.22
N LYS A 99 -13.68 -4.55 -8.11
CA LYS A 99 -14.87 -4.24 -8.91
C LYS A 99 -16.14 -4.96 -8.40
N GLY A 100 -16.20 -5.26 -7.10
CA GLY A 100 -17.39 -5.79 -6.46
C GLY A 100 -18.57 -4.79 -6.56
N PRO A 101 -19.84 -5.25 -6.58
CA PRO A 101 -20.99 -4.38 -6.84
C PRO A 101 -21.16 -3.24 -5.81
N GLY A 102 -20.62 -3.39 -4.59
CA GLY A 102 -20.59 -2.35 -3.57
C GLY A 102 -19.49 -1.29 -3.77
N SER A 103 -18.56 -1.44 -4.72
CA SER A 103 -17.42 -0.51 -4.89
C SER A 103 -17.69 0.70 -5.79
N ALA A 104 -18.79 0.69 -6.54
CA ALA A 104 -19.11 1.68 -7.58
C ALA A 104 -19.08 3.13 -7.05
N ASN A 105 -19.64 3.37 -5.86
CA ASN A 105 -19.83 4.71 -5.28
C ASN A 105 -18.95 4.99 -4.04
N LEU A 106 -17.93 4.18 -3.76
CA LEU A 106 -17.05 4.39 -2.60
C LEU A 106 -16.02 5.50 -2.87
N PRO A 107 -15.83 6.47 -1.94
CA PRO A 107 -14.84 7.55 -2.09
C PRO A 107 -13.40 7.01 -2.18
N LEU A 108 -12.99 6.14 -1.26
CA LEU A 108 -11.80 5.32 -1.43
C LEU A 108 -12.20 3.99 -2.08
N LYS A 109 -11.68 3.75 -3.28
CA LYS A 109 -11.88 2.49 -4.00
C LYS A 109 -11.19 1.32 -3.27
N PRO A 110 -11.80 0.12 -3.22
CA PRO A 110 -11.12 -1.08 -2.76
C PRO A 110 -9.90 -1.38 -3.62
N ALA A 111 -8.80 -1.82 -3.00
CA ALA A 111 -7.59 -2.17 -3.73
C ALA A 111 -7.80 -3.42 -4.61
N ASP A 112 -7.12 -3.46 -5.75
CA ASP A 112 -7.07 -4.62 -6.65
C ASP A 112 -6.13 -5.67 -6.05
N LEU A 113 -6.71 -6.64 -5.35
CA LEU A 113 -6.01 -7.76 -4.70
C LEU A 113 -5.53 -8.81 -5.72
N SER A 114 -5.81 -8.63 -7.02
CA SER A 114 -5.24 -9.44 -8.10
C SER A 114 -3.98 -8.83 -8.72
N ASP A 115 -3.66 -7.56 -8.41
CA ASP A 115 -2.38 -6.96 -8.81
C ASP A 115 -1.22 -7.53 -7.97
N GLY A 116 -0.49 -8.47 -8.59
CA GLY A 116 0.68 -9.12 -8.00
C GLY A 116 1.77 -8.16 -7.50
N LYS A 117 1.93 -6.97 -8.11
CA LYS A 117 2.95 -6.00 -7.68
C LYS A 117 2.49 -5.23 -6.44
N MET A 118 1.24 -4.76 -6.45
CA MET A 118 0.62 -4.08 -5.32
C MET A 118 0.59 -5.00 -4.10
N VAL A 119 0.18 -6.26 -4.29
CA VAL A 119 0.20 -7.27 -3.23
C VAL A 119 1.62 -7.54 -2.75
N ALA A 120 2.60 -7.73 -3.64
CA ALA A 120 4.00 -8.00 -3.29
C ALA A 120 4.64 -6.93 -2.37
N GLU A 121 4.24 -5.66 -2.48
CA GLU A 121 4.76 -4.57 -1.64
C GLU A 121 4.17 -4.56 -0.21
N MET A 122 3.04 -5.23 0.04
CA MET A 122 2.32 -5.17 1.32
C MET A 122 2.87 -6.15 2.38
N ALA A 123 3.58 -5.61 3.36
CA ALA A 123 4.05 -6.38 4.52
C ALA A 123 2.90 -7.04 5.31
N GLY A 124 3.12 -8.24 5.86
CA GLY A 124 2.09 -8.98 6.61
C GLY A 124 1.53 -8.27 7.86
N ASN A 125 2.29 -7.33 8.45
CA ASN A 125 1.81 -6.49 9.54
C ASN A 125 0.78 -5.44 9.07
N PHE A 126 0.97 -4.88 7.87
CA PHE A 126 0.01 -3.99 7.20
C PHE A 126 -1.29 -4.73 6.91
N TRP A 127 -1.23 -5.93 6.34
CA TRP A 127 -2.44 -6.74 6.08
C TRP A 127 -3.26 -6.98 7.37
N VAL A 128 -2.61 -7.39 8.46
CA VAL A 128 -3.29 -7.61 9.76
C VAL A 128 -3.91 -6.31 10.28
N TRP A 129 -3.18 -5.19 10.23
CA TRP A 129 -3.71 -3.87 10.62
C TRP A 129 -4.91 -3.44 9.76
N ARG A 130 -4.77 -3.52 8.43
CA ARG A 130 -5.78 -3.12 7.44
C ARG A 130 -7.10 -3.85 7.65
N VAL A 131 -7.06 -5.17 7.82
CA VAL A 131 -8.26 -5.99 8.05
C VAL A 131 -8.82 -5.80 9.47
N SER A 132 -7.97 -5.54 10.47
CA SER A 132 -8.42 -5.35 11.85
C SER A 132 -9.15 -4.02 12.09
N GLU A 133 -8.63 -2.92 11.54
CA GLU A 133 -9.09 -1.56 11.84
C GLU A 133 -10.05 -0.95 10.79
N GLY A 134 -10.14 -1.54 9.59
CA GLY A 134 -11.04 -1.06 8.54
C GLY A 134 -10.79 0.41 8.18
N GLY A 135 -11.83 1.13 7.78
CA GLY A 135 -11.79 2.56 7.47
C GLY A 135 -11.79 3.48 8.69
N LEU A 136 -11.71 2.97 9.92
CA LEU A 136 -11.89 3.77 11.14
C LEU A 136 -10.62 4.52 11.60
N VAL A 137 -9.48 4.26 10.95
CA VAL A 137 -8.15 4.81 11.29
C VAL A 137 -7.55 5.56 10.12
N GLU A 138 -6.67 6.51 10.41
CA GLU A 138 -5.95 7.27 9.38
C GLU A 138 -4.86 6.42 8.69
N PRO A 139 -4.55 6.67 7.39
CA PRO A 139 -5.18 7.68 6.52
C PRO A 139 -6.47 7.21 5.84
N PHE A 140 -6.96 5.99 6.12
CA PHE A 140 -8.14 5.44 5.45
C PHE A 140 -9.43 6.19 5.80
N LYS A 141 -9.53 6.72 7.03
CA LYS A 141 -10.68 7.48 7.52
C LYS A 141 -10.86 8.81 6.80
N SER A 142 -9.84 9.68 6.77
CA SER A 142 -9.87 10.95 6.02
C SER A 142 -10.10 10.76 4.52
N LYS A 143 -9.69 9.62 3.95
CA LYS A 143 -9.95 9.22 2.55
C LYS A 143 -11.35 8.66 2.29
N GLY A 144 -12.21 8.54 3.31
CA GLY A 144 -13.58 8.04 3.14
C GLY A 144 -13.67 6.53 2.85
N SER A 145 -12.81 5.72 3.48
CA SER A 145 -12.86 4.26 3.34
C SER A 145 -14.07 3.65 4.06
N ALA A 146 -14.91 2.95 3.31
CA ALA A 146 -16.08 2.23 3.85
C ALA A 146 -15.77 0.78 4.32
N MET A 147 -14.49 0.40 4.45
CA MET A 147 -14.11 -0.95 4.87
C MET A 147 -14.47 -1.21 6.35
N PRO A 148 -15.21 -2.28 6.71
CA PRO A 148 -15.50 -2.59 8.11
C PRO A 148 -14.25 -2.94 8.94
N ALA A 149 -14.32 -2.71 10.25
CA ALA A 149 -13.24 -3.00 11.20
C ALA A 149 -13.42 -4.40 11.81
N TRP A 150 -12.90 -5.44 11.16
CA TRP A 150 -13.24 -6.83 11.47
C TRP A 150 -12.72 -7.35 12.81
N LYS A 151 -11.89 -6.59 13.55
CA LYS A 151 -11.31 -7.07 14.83
C LYS A 151 -12.33 -7.40 15.92
N GLY A 152 -13.55 -6.85 15.85
CA GLY A 152 -14.64 -7.14 16.77
C GLY A 152 -15.55 -8.29 16.34
N GLU A 153 -15.54 -8.67 15.06
CA GLU A 153 -16.38 -9.74 14.49
C GLU A 153 -15.61 -11.04 14.21
N MET A 154 -14.31 -10.96 14.01
CA MET A 154 -13.47 -12.05 13.51
C MET A 154 -12.28 -12.32 14.46
N SER A 155 -12.06 -13.59 14.79
CA SER A 155 -10.87 -13.98 15.53
C SER A 155 -9.60 -13.66 14.73
N MET A 156 -8.45 -13.64 15.40
CA MET A 156 -7.18 -13.41 14.70
C MET A 156 -6.92 -14.50 13.65
N ASN A 157 -7.30 -15.76 13.93
CA ASN A 157 -7.20 -16.86 12.96
C ASN A 157 -8.08 -16.64 11.72
N ASP A 158 -9.29 -16.10 11.89
CA ASP A 158 -10.20 -15.81 10.77
C ASP A 158 -9.67 -14.65 9.90
N ARG A 159 -9.07 -13.63 10.54
CA ARG A 159 -8.38 -12.54 9.85
C ARG A 159 -7.15 -13.04 9.10
N TRP A 160 -6.32 -13.90 9.70
CA TRP A 160 -5.20 -14.53 9.01
C TRP A 160 -5.66 -15.42 7.84
N ALA A 161 -6.75 -16.18 8.00
CA ALA A 161 -7.32 -17.01 6.94
C ALA A 161 -7.78 -16.18 5.73
N VAL A 162 -8.57 -15.12 5.95
CA VAL A 162 -9.04 -14.28 4.84
C VAL A 162 -7.91 -13.52 4.14
N ILE A 163 -6.86 -13.11 4.88
CA ILE A 163 -5.65 -12.51 4.28
C ILE A 163 -4.91 -13.55 3.43
N ALA A 164 -4.69 -14.76 3.94
CA ALA A 164 -4.02 -15.83 3.20
C ALA A 164 -4.77 -16.19 1.91
N TYR A 165 -6.11 -16.25 1.93
CA TYR A 165 -6.91 -16.42 0.72
C TYR A 165 -6.79 -15.21 -0.24
N ALA A 166 -6.97 -13.99 0.27
CA ALA A 166 -6.90 -12.77 -0.53
C ALA A 166 -5.55 -12.63 -1.25
N HIS A 167 -4.47 -13.04 -0.59
CA HIS A 167 -3.12 -13.10 -1.18
C HIS A 167 -3.06 -14.03 -2.41
N THR A 168 -3.71 -15.20 -2.39
CA THR A 168 -3.71 -16.13 -3.55
C THR A 168 -4.40 -15.59 -4.80
N LEU A 169 -5.26 -14.56 -4.67
CA LEU A 169 -5.92 -13.90 -5.82
C LEU A 169 -4.92 -13.18 -6.74
N SER A 170 -3.76 -12.78 -6.19
CA SER A 170 -2.65 -12.17 -6.92
C SER A 170 -1.71 -13.17 -7.61
N GLY A 171 -1.95 -14.47 -7.44
CA GLY A 171 -1.08 -15.56 -7.92
C GLY A 171 0.06 -15.95 -6.97
N HIS A 172 0.37 -15.13 -5.95
CA HIS A 172 1.40 -15.42 -4.95
C HIS A 172 1.05 -16.62 -4.04
N ARG A 173 2.08 -17.27 -3.48
CA ARG A 173 1.95 -18.54 -2.73
C ARG A 173 2.93 -18.64 -1.56
N GLY A 174 2.55 -18.15 -0.39
CA GLY A 174 3.39 -18.20 0.80
C GLY A 174 3.36 -16.88 1.56
N PRO A 175 4.16 -16.74 2.63
CA PRO A 175 4.42 -15.45 3.24
C PRO A 175 5.22 -14.56 2.27
N HIS A 176 4.90 -13.27 2.20
CA HIS A 176 5.72 -12.29 1.48
C HIS A 176 7.20 -12.38 1.89
N VAL A 177 8.02 -12.88 0.96
CA VAL A 177 9.49 -12.88 1.06
C VAL A 177 10.06 -12.12 -0.13
N ALA A 178 11.07 -11.28 0.11
CA ALA A 178 11.65 -10.44 -0.95
C ALA A 178 12.29 -11.22 -2.12
N GLY A 179 12.42 -12.54 -2.02
CA GLY A 179 12.85 -13.44 -3.10
C GLY A 179 11.73 -13.87 -4.05
N GLU A 180 10.46 -13.80 -3.64
CA GLU A 180 9.29 -14.11 -4.48
C GLU A 180 8.86 -12.94 -5.37
N HIS A 181 9.49 -11.76 -5.20
CA HIS A 181 9.12 -10.51 -5.86
C HIS A 181 10.32 -9.89 -6.64
N PRO A 182 10.81 -10.51 -7.73
CA PRO A 182 11.97 -10.03 -8.49
C PRO A 182 11.83 -8.62 -9.10
N GLU A 183 10.60 -8.14 -9.22
CA GLU A 183 10.22 -6.78 -9.61
C GLU A 183 10.45 -5.74 -8.48
N LEU A 184 10.39 -6.18 -7.22
CA LEU A 184 10.56 -5.33 -6.03
C LEU A 184 11.99 -5.31 -5.48
N LYS A 185 13.00 -5.54 -6.34
CA LYS A 185 14.43 -5.47 -5.97
C LYS A 185 14.68 -4.19 -5.15
N PRO A 186 14.93 -4.30 -3.83
CA PRO A 186 14.91 -3.13 -2.96
C PRO A 186 16.05 -2.21 -3.35
N LYS A 187 15.71 -0.93 -3.55
CA LYS A 187 16.67 0.08 -4.03
C LYS A 187 17.90 0.09 -3.11
N PRO A 188 19.13 -0.12 -3.63
CA PRO A 188 20.34 -0.13 -2.83
C PRO A 188 20.46 1.13 -1.96
N LYS A 189 20.33 0.95 -0.64
CA LYS A 189 20.58 2.00 0.34
C LYS A 189 22.07 1.98 0.67
N PHE A 190 22.78 3.01 0.25
CA PHE A 190 24.19 3.17 0.54
C PHE A 190 24.41 3.96 1.83
N VAL A 191 25.33 3.49 2.68
CA VAL A 191 25.83 4.22 3.87
C VAL A 191 27.35 4.23 3.86
N THR A 192 27.95 5.29 4.38
CA THR A 192 29.41 5.38 4.56
C THR A 192 29.82 5.10 5.99
N GLY A 193 30.93 4.39 6.16
CA GLY A 193 31.60 4.19 7.44
C GLY A 193 33.11 4.37 7.33
N GLU A 194 33.79 4.42 8.47
CA GLU A 194 35.26 4.50 8.56
C GLU A 194 35.78 3.47 9.56
N GLY A 195 36.99 2.96 9.32
CA GLY A 195 37.57 1.89 10.11
C GLY A 195 38.98 1.46 9.69
N THR A 196 39.48 0.43 10.33
CA THR A 196 40.79 -0.18 10.10
C THR A 196 40.62 -1.58 9.49
N VAL A 197 41.39 -1.91 8.45
CA VAL A 197 41.39 -3.23 7.85
C VAL A 197 42.11 -4.23 8.76
N ILE A 198 41.36 -5.20 9.31
CA ILE A 198 41.92 -6.24 10.17
C ILE A 198 42.45 -7.42 9.34
N SER A 199 41.67 -7.92 8.38
CA SER A 199 42.15 -8.97 7.44
C SER A 199 41.40 -8.98 6.11
N LEU A 200 42.06 -9.51 5.07
CA LEU A 200 41.46 -9.75 3.76
C LEU A 200 41.23 -11.25 3.58
N ARG A 201 40.09 -11.63 2.97
CA ARG A 201 39.72 -13.01 2.66
C ARG A 201 39.21 -13.13 1.22
N PRO A 202 40.13 -13.09 0.22
CA PRO A 202 39.76 -13.20 -1.20
C PRO A 202 38.99 -14.49 -1.52
N GLU A 203 39.28 -15.58 -0.81
CA GLU A 203 38.63 -16.88 -0.96
C GLU A 203 37.15 -16.88 -0.55
N LYS A 204 36.71 -15.84 0.18
CA LYS A 204 35.32 -15.62 0.60
C LYS A 204 34.72 -14.32 0.05
N GLN A 205 35.45 -13.62 -0.83
CA GLN A 205 35.11 -12.27 -1.30
C GLN A 205 34.79 -11.33 -0.12
N GLN A 206 35.62 -11.37 0.93
CA GLN A 206 35.31 -10.77 2.23
C GLN A 206 36.50 -9.94 2.75
N ILE A 207 36.18 -8.84 3.45
CA ILE A 207 37.12 -7.99 4.18
C ILE A 207 36.65 -7.87 5.63
N VAL A 208 37.55 -8.06 6.59
CA VAL A 208 37.28 -7.85 8.02
C VAL A 208 37.74 -6.45 8.40
N LEU A 209 36.81 -5.64 8.88
CA LEU A 209 37.06 -4.29 9.36
C LEU A 209 36.72 -4.20 10.85
N GLU A 210 37.52 -3.46 11.60
CA GLU A 210 37.12 -2.78 12.83
C GLU A 210 36.64 -1.39 12.42
N HIS A 211 35.42 -1.00 12.78
CA HIS A 211 34.83 0.25 12.30
C HIS A 211 34.15 1.06 13.41
N GLY A 212 34.08 2.37 13.22
CA GLY A 212 33.30 3.28 14.07
C GLY A 212 31.79 3.14 13.85
N GLU A 213 30.99 4.05 14.45
CA GLU A 213 29.54 4.09 14.22
C GLU A 213 29.24 4.30 12.72
N ILE A 214 28.45 3.40 12.13
CA ILE A 214 27.91 3.56 10.77
C ILE A 214 26.49 4.10 10.92
N LYS A 215 26.39 5.44 10.95
CA LYS A 215 25.16 6.18 11.27
C LYS A 215 23.93 5.68 10.52
N GLY A 216 22.93 5.19 11.27
CA GLY A 216 21.69 4.66 10.70
C GLY A 216 21.82 3.29 10.01
N PHE A 217 22.86 2.53 10.35
CA PHE A 217 23.06 1.13 9.97
C PHE A 217 23.50 0.25 11.16
N MET A 218 24.61 0.56 11.84
CA MET A 218 25.08 -0.20 13.01
C MET A 218 26.13 0.54 13.86
N GLU A 219 26.23 0.16 15.13
CA GLU A 219 27.24 0.64 16.09
C GLU A 219 28.64 0.11 15.78
N ALA A 220 29.67 0.66 16.43
CA ALA A 220 31.08 0.30 16.23
C ALA A 220 31.37 -1.16 16.62
N MET A 221 31.98 -1.94 15.73
CA MET A 221 32.37 -3.33 15.99
C MET A 221 33.45 -3.84 15.02
N THR A 222 33.91 -5.08 15.21
CA THR A 222 34.82 -5.77 14.30
C THR A 222 34.10 -6.92 13.60
N MET A 223 33.92 -6.85 12.28
CA MET A 223 33.22 -7.87 11.49
C MET A 223 33.66 -7.98 10.03
N GLY A 224 33.32 -9.12 9.40
CA GLY A 224 33.64 -9.43 8.01
C GLY A 224 32.51 -9.09 7.03
N TYR A 225 32.72 -8.07 6.20
CA TYR A 225 31.82 -7.67 5.11
C TYR A 225 32.16 -8.36 3.79
N LYS A 226 31.14 -8.69 3.00
CA LYS A 226 31.35 -9.01 1.57
C LYS A 226 31.86 -7.77 0.84
N ILE A 227 32.57 -7.94 -0.28
CA ILE A 227 33.08 -6.84 -1.09
C ILE A 227 32.81 -7.07 -2.58
N ASN A 228 32.31 -6.04 -3.26
CA ASN A 228 31.89 -6.12 -4.66
C ASN A 228 32.14 -4.79 -5.40
N PRO A 229 33.01 -4.73 -6.41
CA PRO A 229 33.75 -5.84 -7.00
C PRO A 229 34.89 -6.36 -6.12
N VAL A 230 35.24 -7.64 -6.29
CA VAL A 230 36.31 -8.31 -5.52
C VAL A 230 37.68 -7.64 -5.71
N SER A 231 37.89 -6.96 -6.85
CA SER A 231 39.09 -6.17 -7.14
C SER A 231 39.35 -5.03 -6.14
N LEU A 232 38.36 -4.60 -5.37
CA LEU A 232 38.56 -3.66 -4.26
C LEU A 232 39.45 -4.23 -3.14
N LEU A 233 39.59 -5.55 -3.02
CA LEU A 233 40.58 -6.16 -2.10
C LEU A 233 42.03 -5.83 -2.48
N ASN A 234 42.28 -5.47 -3.74
CA ASN A 234 43.62 -5.16 -4.23
C ASN A 234 44.05 -3.71 -3.95
N THR A 235 43.15 -2.84 -3.49
CA THR A 235 43.47 -1.43 -3.21
C THR A 235 43.93 -1.20 -1.77
N VAL A 236 43.73 -2.17 -0.88
CA VAL A 236 43.96 -2.09 0.58
C VAL A 236 44.79 -3.26 1.10
N LYS A 237 45.36 -3.12 2.30
CA LYS A 237 46.03 -4.17 3.08
C LYS A 237 45.58 -4.14 4.55
N SER A 238 45.89 -5.19 5.31
CA SER A 238 45.73 -5.17 6.78
C SER A 238 46.53 -4.01 7.39
N GLY A 239 45.94 -3.32 8.37
CA GLY A 239 46.45 -2.10 8.99
C GLY A 239 46.07 -0.79 8.28
N ASP A 240 45.46 -0.81 7.08
CA ASP A 240 45.02 0.42 6.42
C ASP A 240 43.80 1.03 7.13
N LYS A 241 43.85 2.35 7.37
CA LYS A 241 42.65 3.16 7.65
C LYS A 241 41.88 3.39 6.35
N VAL A 242 40.57 3.20 6.40
CA VAL A 242 39.70 3.21 5.22
C VAL A 242 38.37 3.92 5.49
N ARG A 243 37.91 4.68 4.50
CA ARG A 243 36.51 5.08 4.34
C ARG A 243 35.87 4.14 3.33
N PHE A 244 34.67 3.65 3.62
CA PHE A 244 34.02 2.65 2.79
C PHE A 244 32.52 2.93 2.65
N THR A 245 31.93 2.47 1.55
CA THR A 245 30.49 2.53 1.29
C THR A 245 29.90 1.12 1.34
N ILE A 246 28.90 0.90 2.18
CA ILE A 246 28.12 -0.35 2.26
C ILE A 246 26.78 -0.18 1.55
N ASP A 247 26.43 -1.11 0.66
CA ASP A 247 25.03 -1.40 0.33
C ASP A 247 24.42 -2.15 1.53
N THR A 248 23.51 -1.51 2.27
CA THR A 248 22.94 -2.08 3.49
C THR A 248 22.03 -3.28 3.23
N HIS A 249 21.51 -3.43 2.00
CA HIS A 249 20.70 -4.58 1.62
C HIS A 249 21.58 -5.76 1.17
N ALA A 250 22.54 -5.54 0.28
CA ALA A 250 23.50 -6.58 -0.12
C ALA A 250 24.48 -6.96 1.01
N ARG A 251 24.58 -6.12 2.05
CA ARG A 251 25.54 -6.21 3.17
C ARG A 251 26.99 -6.34 2.66
N ALA A 252 27.28 -5.58 1.62
CA ALA A 252 28.54 -5.63 0.88
C ALA A 252 29.14 -4.22 0.72
N ILE A 253 30.45 -4.13 0.83
CA ILE A 253 31.22 -2.91 0.54
C ILE A 253 31.33 -2.75 -0.98
N THR A 254 30.90 -1.59 -1.47
CA THR A 254 30.83 -1.24 -2.91
C THR A 254 31.82 -0.16 -3.32
N LYS A 255 32.41 0.55 -2.36
CA LYS A 255 33.57 1.45 -2.52
C LYS A 255 34.44 1.37 -1.28
N ILE A 256 35.76 1.46 -1.46
CA ILE A 256 36.72 1.56 -0.35
C ILE A 256 37.89 2.44 -0.78
N ASP A 257 38.11 3.49 0.00
CA ASP A 257 39.10 4.54 -0.21
C ASP A 257 40.02 4.58 1.02
N LYS A 258 41.34 4.61 0.82
CA LYS A 258 42.29 4.72 1.92
C LYS A 258 42.30 6.13 2.48
N LEU A 259 42.23 6.23 3.81
CA LEU A 259 42.48 7.47 4.51
C LEU A 259 43.99 7.58 4.71
N ASN A 260 44.60 8.58 4.06
CA ASN A 260 45.96 8.99 4.36
C ASN A 260 45.92 9.81 5.67
N ASP A 261 46.80 9.48 6.60
CA ASP A 261 47.16 10.36 7.72
C ASP A 261 48.10 11.49 7.25
#